data_AF-A0A961IKL8-F1
#
_entry.id   AF-A0A961IKL8-F1
#
_cell.length_a   1.000
_cell.length_b   1.000
_cell.length_c   1.000
_cell.angle_alpha   90.00
_cell.angle_beta   90.00
_cell.angle_gamma   90.00
#
_symmetry.space_group_name_H-M   'P 1'
#
loop_
_entity.id
_entity.type
_entity.pdbx_description
1 polymer ?
#
loop_
_entity_poly.entity_id
_entity_poly.type
_entity_poly.pdbx_seq_one_letter_code
_entity_poly.pdbx_strand_id
1 'polypeptide(L)'
;MASERNAILKGFLKTVAVILLLAFESSALLGARSSVLVLPFRIEGDPARARLDISRPDMSRHLQEATHFLLPRVRDYPLESLEATRSATNRAGWSFDQSFDQEAGQSLCRTSGVTYLLAGTARFVSPERNFISFEAYSCPLLRVLNRDEKSDSIYHLQGVLRRTLQGATPFLTPARRPGLPAAPGATDLAVVLDLSGSMIFDLESIRSGLAHLGSTLPPGSRLGLVTINGGDAQDVHPLDEDWPGVLRWLQSRVPGGEVSLRGLENAVATVERFREWRGRRQLLLFSDATAGGRRMVALESRLRRLAGAGVAVGLFALYGQSYEDRQEYFRLARSLSLPEPLVYYARRASFAEGEAQYLITDGRRFFCAPARASVAASIAGGGSDTVDWEPIETVTYEQGTLNLRDLPRAYAERERLRLVELGPVLSNLERRIATVALHDAGQGTQEMARVLLRNESTSFWIRVAEHRVLTALQNARGQDLYVGLHVQSASAGAERIRVLPTPIHVLGAGAVPLLLVNTWERLNRTPEQYIDPEDTWFLRVRVLEVERGR
;
A
#
# COMPACT_ATOMS: atom_id res chain seq x y z
N MET A 1 -38.17 71.02 -3.75
CA MET A 1 -38.05 70.00 -4.81
C MET A 1 -36.71 70.00 -5.56
N ALA A 2 -36.02 71.13 -5.80
CA ALA A 2 -34.70 71.11 -6.46
C ALA A 2 -33.54 70.60 -5.58
N SER A 3 -33.63 70.76 -4.26
CA SER A 3 -32.59 70.35 -3.29
C SER A 3 -32.47 68.82 -3.14
N GLU A 4 -33.59 68.10 -3.10
CA GLU A 4 -33.61 66.63 -2.92
C GLU A 4 -33.10 65.87 -4.14
N ARG A 5 -33.36 66.39 -5.36
CA ARG A 5 -32.84 65.80 -6.60
C ARG A 5 -31.30 65.81 -6.66
N ASN A 6 -30.66 66.84 -6.11
CA ASN A 6 -29.20 66.95 -6.07
C ASN A 6 -28.55 66.01 -5.03
N ALA A 7 -29.25 65.71 -3.94
CA ALA A 7 -28.77 64.76 -2.93
C ALA A 7 -28.78 63.32 -3.47
N ILE A 8 -29.86 62.94 -4.17
CA ILE A 8 -30.01 61.61 -4.78
C ILE A 8 -28.97 61.40 -5.89
N LEU A 9 -28.73 62.40 -6.74
CA LEU A 9 -27.75 62.31 -7.82
C LEU A 9 -26.30 62.18 -7.30
N LYS A 10 -25.95 62.90 -6.23
CA LYS A 10 -24.64 62.78 -5.56
C LYS A 10 -24.45 61.44 -4.86
N GLY A 11 -25.50 60.89 -4.25
CA GLY A 11 -25.50 59.56 -3.68
C GLY A 11 -25.26 58.49 -4.74
N PHE A 12 -26.02 58.56 -5.84
CA PHE A 12 -25.91 57.62 -6.96
C PHE A 12 -24.52 57.67 -7.62
N LEU A 13 -23.98 58.87 -7.87
CA LEU A 13 -22.62 59.03 -8.42
C LEU A 13 -21.52 58.49 -7.49
N LYS A 14 -21.66 58.65 -6.17
CA LYS A 14 -20.72 58.03 -5.20
C LYS A 14 -20.81 56.51 -5.22
N THR A 15 -22.01 55.95 -5.25
CA THR A 15 -22.22 54.50 -5.31
C THR A 15 -21.69 53.90 -6.61
N VAL A 16 -21.94 54.56 -7.75
CA VAL A 16 -21.42 54.14 -9.06
C VAL A 16 -19.90 54.25 -9.11
N ALA A 17 -19.30 55.31 -8.55
CA ALA A 17 -17.85 55.43 -8.46
C ALA A 17 -17.21 54.34 -7.58
N VAL A 18 -17.82 53.98 -6.46
CA VAL A 18 -17.36 52.88 -5.59
C VAL A 18 -17.49 51.53 -6.30
N ILE A 19 -18.60 51.28 -6.99
CA ILE A 19 -18.78 50.04 -7.78
C ILE A 19 -17.78 49.97 -8.93
N LEU A 20 -17.49 51.09 -9.62
CA LEU A 20 -16.48 51.15 -10.69
C LEU A 20 -15.06 50.96 -10.15
N LEU A 21 -14.72 51.52 -8.99
CA LEU A 21 -13.43 51.28 -8.31
C LEU A 21 -13.26 49.82 -7.90
N LEU A 22 -14.31 49.23 -7.30
CA LEU A 22 -14.32 47.79 -6.95
C LEU A 22 -14.25 46.90 -8.19
N ALA A 23 -14.90 47.30 -9.30
CA ALA A 23 -14.84 46.59 -10.59
C ALA A 23 -13.47 46.72 -11.27
N PHE A 24 -12.80 47.87 -11.16
CA PHE A 24 -11.44 48.08 -11.70
C PHE A 24 -10.37 47.35 -10.89
N GLU A 25 -10.49 47.31 -9.56
CA GLU A 25 -9.59 46.49 -8.72
C GLU A 25 -9.78 44.99 -9.00
N SER A 26 -11.03 44.53 -9.16
CA SER A 26 -11.29 43.14 -9.54
C SER A 26 -10.88 42.82 -10.99
N SER A 27 -10.92 43.78 -11.92
CA SER A 27 -10.41 43.60 -13.29
C SER A 27 -8.88 43.55 -13.36
N ALA A 28 -8.18 44.33 -12.53
CA ALA A 28 -6.73 44.26 -12.38
C ALA A 28 -6.28 42.95 -11.69
N LEU A 29 -7.08 42.42 -10.76
CA LEU A 29 -6.91 41.09 -10.17
C LEU A 29 -7.25 39.94 -11.15
N LEU A 30 -8.20 40.14 -12.06
CA LEU A 30 -8.57 39.16 -13.10
C LEU A 30 -7.57 39.09 -14.26
N GLY A 31 -6.70 40.09 -14.42
CA GLY A 31 -5.60 40.10 -15.40
C GLY A 31 -4.29 39.48 -14.90
N ALA A 32 -4.14 39.25 -13.60
CA ALA A 32 -2.96 38.57 -13.05
C ALA A 32 -3.05 37.08 -13.36
N ARG A 33 -2.08 36.56 -14.12
CA ARG A 33 -1.92 35.11 -14.27
C ARG A 33 -1.69 34.54 -12.86
N SER A 34 -2.66 33.76 -12.39
CA SER A 34 -2.60 33.09 -11.09
C SER A 34 -1.58 31.97 -11.13
N SER A 35 -0.31 32.31 -10.95
CA SER A 35 0.80 31.37 -11.03
C SER A 35 1.88 31.63 -9.97
N VAL A 36 2.67 30.59 -9.71
CA VAL A 36 3.85 30.61 -8.84
C VAL A 36 5.11 30.59 -9.72
N LEU A 37 6.12 31.36 -9.32
CA LEU A 37 7.44 31.34 -9.92
C LEU A 37 8.47 30.88 -8.89
N VAL A 38 9.14 29.77 -9.17
CA VAL A 38 10.18 29.19 -8.29
C VAL A 38 11.51 29.80 -8.66
N LEU A 39 12.11 30.54 -7.73
CA LEU A 39 13.38 31.22 -7.93
C LEU A 39 14.56 30.25 -7.78
N PRO A 40 15.71 30.54 -8.44
CA PRO A 40 16.98 29.88 -8.15
C PRO A 40 17.29 29.82 -6.65
N PHE A 41 17.81 28.68 -6.18
CA PHE A 41 18.10 28.50 -4.77
C PHE A 41 19.38 29.23 -4.35
N ARG A 42 19.32 29.94 -3.23
CA ARG A 42 20.53 30.39 -2.56
C ARG A 42 21.22 29.20 -1.90
N ILE A 43 22.52 29.02 -2.17
CA ILE A 43 23.33 27.95 -1.57
C ILE A 43 24.24 28.53 -0.50
N GLU A 44 24.02 28.12 0.74
CA GLU A 44 24.88 28.45 1.88
C GLU A 44 25.79 27.26 2.22
N GLY A 45 27.07 27.54 2.45
CA GLY A 45 28.07 26.50 2.71
C GLY A 45 28.62 25.86 1.43
N ASP A 46 29.20 24.67 1.56
CA ASP A 46 29.85 23.95 0.46
C ASP A 46 29.13 22.61 0.23
N PRO A 47 28.45 22.41 -0.92
CA PRO A 47 27.80 21.15 -1.26
C PRO A 47 28.71 19.92 -1.18
N ALA A 48 30.03 20.08 -1.37
CA ALA A 48 30.99 18.99 -1.23
C ALA A 48 31.00 18.39 0.19
N ARG A 49 30.63 19.18 1.22
CA ARG A 49 30.50 18.68 2.61
C ARG A 49 29.37 17.66 2.78
N ALA A 50 28.37 17.67 1.89
CA ALA A 50 27.33 16.66 1.84
C ALA A 50 27.69 15.49 0.90
N ARG A 51 28.95 15.41 0.43
CA ARG A 51 29.44 14.45 -0.58
C ARG A 51 28.70 14.53 -1.92
N LEU A 52 28.31 15.74 -2.30
CA LEU A 52 27.77 16.03 -3.62
C LEU A 52 28.85 16.73 -4.44
N ASP A 53 29.41 16.04 -5.43
CA ASP A 53 30.40 16.60 -6.37
C ASP A 53 29.71 17.51 -7.40
N ILE A 54 29.03 18.55 -6.93
CA ILE A 54 28.20 19.47 -7.73
C ILE A 54 28.58 20.91 -7.35
N SER A 55 28.83 21.75 -8.37
CA SER A 55 29.16 23.17 -8.17
C SER A 55 28.00 23.93 -7.50
N ARG A 56 28.28 25.06 -6.81
CA ARG A 56 27.20 25.88 -6.22
C ARG A 56 26.16 26.36 -7.24
N PRO A 57 26.55 26.90 -8.42
CA PRO A 57 25.58 27.26 -9.46
C PRO A 57 24.73 26.09 -9.94
N ASP A 58 25.34 24.91 -10.14
CA ASP A 58 24.59 23.72 -10.56
C ASP A 58 23.65 23.22 -9.47
N MET A 59 24.07 23.25 -8.21
CA MET A 59 23.22 22.89 -7.07
C MET A 59 22.00 23.81 -6.97
N SER A 60 22.20 25.13 -7.13
CA SER A 60 21.12 26.12 -7.17
C SER A 60 20.08 25.76 -8.23
N ARG A 61 20.54 25.49 -9.46
CA ARG A 61 19.70 25.11 -10.58
C ARG A 61 18.98 23.78 -10.34
N HIS A 62 19.69 22.76 -9.85
CA HIS A 62 19.10 21.45 -9.64
C HIS A 62 18.05 21.43 -8.51
N LEU A 63 18.24 22.20 -7.44
CA LEU A 63 17.22 22.38 -6.40
C LEU A 63 16.00 23.14 -6.92
N GLN A 64 16.21 24.14 -7.79
CA GLN A 64 15.12 24.82 -8.47
C GLN A 64 14.33 23.86 -9.37
N GLU A 65 15.01 23.05 -10.19
CA GLU A 65 14.41 22.01 -11.03
C GLU A 65 13.63 20.97 -10.20
N ALA A 66 14.21 20.49 -9.09
CA ALA A 66 13.55 19.56 -8.17
C ALA A 66 12.29 20.18 -7.54
N THR A 67 12.36 21.43 -7.12
CA THR A 67 11.24 22.16 -6.52
C THR A 67 10.13 22.41 -7.54
N HIS A 68 10.50 22.83 -8.75
CA HIS A 68 9.59 23.03 -9.87
C HIS A 68 8.84 21.74 -10.20
N PHE A 69 9.54 20.61 -10.20
CA PHE A 69 8.95 19.30 -10.43
C PHE A 69 8.06 18.82 -9.28
N LEU A 70 8.43 19.06 -8.02
CA LEU A 70 7.69 18.58 -6.86
C LEU A 70 6.46 19.43 -6.54
N LEU A 71 6.52 20.75 -6.76
CA LEU A 71 5.46 21.66 -6.33
C LEU A 71 4.07 21.28 -6.88
N PRO A 72 3.86 20.98 -8.18
CA PRO A 72 2.57 20.51 -8.70
C PRO A 72 2.08 19.19 -8.10
N ARG A 73 2.99 18.36 -7.55
CA ARG A 73 2.66 17.09 -6.87
C ARG A 73 2.29 17.30 -5.40
N VAL A 74 2.58 18.48 -4.85
CA VAL A 74 2.31 18.88 -3.47
C VAL A 74 1.11 19.84 -3.40
N ARG A 75 1.01 20.74 -4.38
CA ARG A 75 0.00 21.79 -4.51
C ARG A 75 -0.56 21.81 -5.92
N ASP A 76 -1.88 21.80 -6.05
CA ASP A 76 -2.58 21.94 -7.32
C ASP A 76 -2.68 23.43 -7.66
N TYR A 77 -1.56 23.99 -8.14
CA TYR A 77 -1.46 25.41 -8.47
C TYR A 77 -0.61 25.63 -9.73
N PRO A 78 -1.00 26.55 -10.65
CA PRO A 78 -0.24 26.80 -11.86
C PRO A 78 1.17 27.31 -11.58
N LEU A 79 2.12 26.83 -12.37
CA LEU A 79 3.55 27.11 -12.22
C LEU A 79 4.10 27.71 -13.50
N GLU A 80 4.85 28.80 -13.40
CA GLU A 80 5.58 29.35 -14.55
C GLU A 80 6.74 28.45 -14.97
N SER A 81 7.14 28.52 -16.25
CA SER A 81 8.27 27.74 -16.75
C SER A 81 9.60 28.22 -16.17
N LEU A 82 10.60 27.33 -16.10
CA LEU A 82 11.95 27.70 -15.67
C LEU A 82 12.59 28.77 -16.59
N GLU A 83 12.21 28.79 -17.86
CA GLU A 83 12.62 29.83 -18.81
C GLU A 83 12.01 31.19 -18.45
N ALA A 84 10.71 31.24 -18.13
CA ALA A 84 10.06 32.45 -17.65
C ALA A 84 10.71 32.96 -16.34
N THR A 85 11.05 32.06 -15.41
CA THR A 85 11.85 32.43 -14.23
C THR A 85 13.16 33.09 -14.63
N ARG A 86 13.94 32.46 -15.51
CA ARG A 86 15.26 32.98 -15.93
C ARG A 86 15.14 34.35 -16.59
N SER A 87 14.13 34.56 -17.43
CA SER A 87 13.85 35.87 -18.03
C SER A 87 13.49 36.91 -16.97
N ALA A 88 12.68 36.56 -15.97
CA ALA A 88 12.30 37.48 -14.90
C ALA A 88 13.50 37.86 -14.02
N THR A 89 14.31 36.89 -13.59
CA THR A 89 15.51 37.15 -12.76
C THR A 89 16.52 38.01 -13.50
N ASN A 90 16.75 37.75 -14.80
CA ASN A 90 17.65 38.56 -15.62
C ASN A 90 17.15 40.01 -15.77
N ARG A 91 15.85 40.22 -16.00
CA ARG A 91 15.27 41.58 -16.08
C ARG A 91 15.30 42.32 -14.75
N ALA A 92 15.13 41.59 -13.64
CA ALA A 92 15.16 42.16 -12.30
C ALA A 92 16.60 42.43 -11.80
N GLY A 93 17.63 41.94 -12.49
CA GLY A 93 19.02 42.01 -12.03
C GLY A 93 19.31 41.17 -10.79
N TRP A 94 18.48 40.15 -10.54
CA TRP A 94 18.56 39.30 -9.35
C TRP A 94 19.17 37.93 -9.67
N SER A 95 20.01 37.41 -8.78
CA SER A 95 20.70 36.12 -8.93
C SER A 95 20.78 35.36 -7.60
N PHE A 96 21.06 34.06 -7.69
CA PHE A 96 20.99 33.13 -6.55
C PHE A 96 22.01 33.40 -5.42
N ASP A 97 23.03 34.20 -5.68
CA ASP A 97 24.05 34.64 -4.72
C ASP A 97 23.57 35.83 -3.85
N GLN A 98 22.49 36.49 -4.24
CA GLN A 98 21.88 37.59 -3.51
C GLN A 98 20.86 37.07 -2.47
N SER A 99 20.71 37.78 -1.36
CA SER A 99 19.63 37.50 -0.40
C SER A 99 18.27 37.86 -1.02
N PHE A 100 17.23 37.07 -0.73
CA PHE A 100 15.87 37.44 -1.11
C PHE A 100 15.28 38.37 -0.05
N ASP A 101 15.05 39.63 -0.40
CA ASP A 101 14.47 40.64 0.46
C ASP A 101 13.24 41.31 -0.19
N GLN A 102 12.68 42.31 0.48
CA GLN A 102 11.47 43.00 0.01
C GLN A 102 11.70 43.75 -1.31
N GLU A 103 12.90 44.32 -1.52
CA GLU A 103 13.24 45.07 -2.73
C GLU A 103 13.38 44.13 -3.93
N ALA A 104 14.10 43.02 -3.75
CA ALA A 104 14.19 41.95 -4.73
C ALA A 104 12.79 41.40 -5.09
N GLY A 105 11.95 41.14 -4.08
CA GLY A 105 10.56 40.70 -4.26
C GLY A 105 9.74 41.67 -5.10
N GLN A 106 9.79 42.98 -4.80
CA GLN A 106 9.09 44.02 -5.57
C GLN A 106 9.60 44.12 -7.02
N SER A 107 10.91 44.01 -7.25
CA SER A 107 11.50 44.00 -8.59
C SER A 107 11.05 42.79 -9.41
N LEU A 108 11.11 41.60 -8.82
CA LEU A 108 10.71 40.35 -9.46
C LEU A 108 9.20 40.30 -9.74
N CYS A 109 8.36 40.80 -8.83
CA CYS A 109 6.91 40.88 -9.06
C CYS A 109 6.56 41.81 -10.23
N ARG A 110 7.22 42.98 -10.33
CA ARG A 110 7.03 43.91 -11.45
C ARG A 110 7.45 43.33 -12.80
N THR A 111 8.49 42.51 -12.83
CA THR A 111 9.07 41.97 -14.06
C THR A 111 8.46 40.64 -14.51
N SER A 112 7.80 39.90 -13.61
CA SER A 112 7.23 38.57 -13.90
C SER A 112 5.71 38.57 -14.08
N GLY A 113 4.98 39.45 -13.37
CA GLY A 113 3.51 39.49 -13.43
C GLY A 113 2.81 38.27 -12.81
N VAL A 114 3.51 37.51 -11.96
CA VAL A 114 2.96 36.32 -11.27
C VAL A 114 2.26 36.68 -9.97
N THR A 115 1.58 35.72 -9.37
CA THR A 115 0.89 35.93 -8.07
C THR A 115 1.81 35.68 -6.89
N TYR A 116 2.66 34.65 -6.98
CA TYR A 116 3.55 34.25 -5.90
C TYR A 116 4.97 34.01 -6.40
N LEU A 117 5.95 34.48 -5.63
CA LEU A 117 7.36 34.09 -5.77
C LEU A 117 7.69 33.09 -4.66
N LEU A 118 8.42 32.04 -5.02
CA LEU A 118 8.93 31.06 -4.06
C LEU A 118 10.45 31.13 -4.06
N ALA A 119 11.03 31.69 -3.00
CA ALA A 119 12.46 31.78 -2.79
C ALA A 119 12.94 30.61 -1.92
N GLY A 120 13.94 29.85 -2.39
CA GLY A 120 14.52 28.73 -1.66
C GLY A 120 15.93 29.03 -1.17
N THR A 121 16.28 28.58 0.04
CA THR A 121 17.66 28.54 0.52
C THR A 121 18.01 27.13 0.96
N ALA A 122 19.20 26.65 0.58
CA ALA A 122 19.73 25.36 0.98
C ALA A 122 21.09 25.53 1.67
N ARG A 123 21.21 24.95 2.87
CA ARG A 123 22.44 25.00 3.67
C ARG A 123 22.94 23.59 3.95
N PHE A 124 24.09 23.27 3.39
CA PHE A 124 24.73 21.94 3.50
C PHE A 124 25.78 21.94 4.61
N VAL A 125 25.51 21.24 5.71
CA VAL A 125 26.42 21.18 6.88
C VAL A 125 27.16 19.85 6.93
N SER A 126 26.44 18.74 6.80
CA SER A 126 26.99 17.38 6.73
C SER A 126 26.01 16.44 6.00
N PRO A 127 26.40 15.21 5.65
CA PRO A 127 25.49 14.25 5.00
C PRO A 127 24.21 14.01 5.81
N GLU A 128 24.30 13.98 7.14
CA GLU A 128 23.15 13.73 8.02
C GLU A 128 22.35 14.99 8.39
N ARG A 129 22.85 16.18 8.05
CA ARG A 129 22.22 17.44 8.48
C ARG A 129 22.36 18.52 7.42
N ASN A 130 21.27 18.75 6.71
CA ASN A 130 21.09 19.79 5.71
C ASN A 130 19.81 20.55 5.99
N PHE A 131 19.80 21.86 5.75
CA PHE A 131 18.63 22.70 5.98
C PHE A 131 18.09 23.18 4.64
N ILE A 132 16.78 23.09 4.47
CA ILE A 132 16.06 23.62 3.33
C ILE A 132 14.99 24.56 3.88
N SER A 133 15.01 25.80 3.42
CA SER A 133 13.99 26.79 3.73
C SER A 133 13.33 27.33 2.48
N PHE A 134 12.05 27.67 2.61
CA PHE A 134 11.28 28.35 1.59
C PHE A 134 10.63 29.60 2.17
N GLU A 135 10.64 30.67 1.39
CA GLU A 135 9.86 31.87 1.63
C GLU A 135 8.87 32.08 0.48
N ALA A 136 7.58 32.15 0.81
CA ALA A 136 6.54 32.39 -0.17
C ALA A 136 6.08 33.85 -0.11
N TYR A 137 6.34 34.60 -1.17
CA TYR A 137 6.07 36.03 -1.28
C TYR A 137 4.86 36.28 -2.17
N SER A 138 3.94 37.13 -1.73
CA SER A 138 2.78 37.53 -2.52
C SER A 138 3.08 38.82 -3.29
N CYS A 139 2.99 38.74 -4.61
CA CYS A 139 3.13 39.92 -5.47
C CYS A 139 1.98 40.92 -5.32
N PRO A 140 0.70 40.50 -5.19
CA PRO A 140 -0.38 41.46 -4.90
C PRO A 140 -0.22 42.19 -3.57
N LEU A 141 0.27 41.50 -2.53
CA LEU A 141 0.39 42.08 -1.19
C LEU A 141 1.77 42.65 -0.88
N LEU A 142 2.74 42.50 -1.80
CA LEU A 142 4.14 42.91 -1.70
C LEU A 142 4.80 42.55 -0.34
N ARG A 143 4.49 41.34 0.15
CA ARG A 143 5.00 40.83 1.43
C ARG A 143 5.17 39.32 1.41
N VAL A 144 6.00 38.82 2.31
CA VAL A 144 6.10 37.39 2.61
C VAL A 144 4.82 36.95 3.32
N LEU A 145 4.20 35.86 2.83
CA LEU A 145 3.01 35.27 3.44
C LEU A 145 3.37 34.23 4.48
N ASN A 146 4.35 33.39 4.16
CA ASN A 146 4.78 32.34 5.06
C ASN A 146 6.22 31.91 4.77
N ARG A 147 6.85 31.32 5.78
CA ARG A 147 8.20 30.75 5.73
C ARG A 147 8.20 29.41 6.46
N ASP A 148 8.95 28.45 5.95
CA ASP A 148 9.22 27.22 6.68
C ASP A 148 10.68 26.80 6.44
N GLU A 149 11.25 26.16 7.44
CA GLU A 149 12.59 25.55 7.39
C GLU A 149 12.52 24.18 8.03
N LYS A 150 13.13 23.19 7.36
CA LYS A 150 13.31 21.85 7.90
C LYS A 150 14.75 21.41 7.72
N SER A 151 15.20 20.55 8.63
CA SER A 151 16.51 19.93 8.56
C SER A 151 16.42 18.43 8.51
N ASP A 152 17.23 17.79 7.68
CA ASP A 152 17.31 16.32 7.62
C ASP A 152 18.58 15.86 6.89
N SER A 153 18.74 14.55 6.79
CA SER A 153 19.79 13.89 6.03
C SER A 153 19.62 14.10 4.52
N ILE A 154 20.74 14.11 3.78
CA ILE A 154 20.73 14.21 2.31
C ILE A 154 20.03 13.03 1.65
N TYR A 155 19.94 11.89 2.33
CA TYR A 155 19.18 10.73 1.88
C TYR A 155 17.67 10.98 1.84
N HIS A 156 17.18 12.00 2.55
CA HIS A 156 15.76 12.37 2.63
C HIS A 156 15.47 13.73 1.96
N LEU A 157 16.33 14.18 1.04
CA LEU A 157 16.21 15.49 0.40
C LEU A 157 14.82 15.74 -0.21
N GLN A 158 14.23 14.73 -0.86
CA GLN A 158 12.88 14.82 -1.42
C GLN A 158 11.83 15.05 -0.33
N GLY A 159 11.82 14.25 0.73
CA GLY A 159 10.91 14.38 1.85
C GLY A 159 11.06 15.70 2.59
N VAL A 160 12.28 16.22 2.71
CA VAL A 160 12.53 17.58 3.22
C VAL A 160 11.94 18.63 2.30
N LEU A 161 12.28 18.62 1.00
CA LEU A 161 11.75 19.58 0.03
C LEU A 161 10.21 19.58 0.06
N ARG A 162 9.60 18.39 0.04
CA ARG A 162 8.14 18.23 0.12
C ARG A 162 7.56 18.84 1.40
N ARG A 163 8.07 18.46 2.58
CA ARG A 163 7.55 18.94 3.87
C ARG A 163 7.74 20.45 4.03
N THR A 164 8.90 20.99 3.64
CA THR A 164 9.15 22.44 3.68
C THR A 164 8.24 23.17 2.69
N LEU A 165 8.01 22.64 1.48
CA LEU A 165 7.04 23.21 0.53
C LEU A 165 5.63 23.25 1.12
N GLN A 166 5.19 22.15 1.73
CA GLN A 166 3.88 22.08 2.36
C GLN A 166 3.73 23.14 3.45
N GLY A 167 4.73 23.26 4.33
CA GLY A 167 4.76 24.22 5.43
C GLY A 167 4.85 25.66 4.95
N ALA A 168 5.62 25.96 3.90
CA ALA A 168 5.77 27.32 3.37
C ALA A 168 4.59 27.77 2.48
N THR A 169 3.78 26.84 1.96
CA THR A 169 2.65 27.15 1.06
C THR A 169 1.30 26.59 1.56
N PRO A 170 0.87 26.87 2.81
CA PRO A 170 -0.39 26.34 3.35
C PRO A 170 -1.62 27.00 2.71
N PHE A 171 -1.44 28.15 2.08
CA PHE A 171 -2.49 28.92 1.40
C PHE A 171 -2.74 28.46 -0.05
N LEU A 172 -1.90 27.57 -0.59
CA LEU A 172 -2.13 26.97 -1.91
C LEU A 172 -2.95 25.67 -1.75
N THR A 173 -3.82 25.38 -2.72
CA THR A 173 -4.66 24.18 -2.70
C THR A 173 -3.79 22.92 -2.68
N PRO A 174 -3.98 21.99 -1.72
CA PRO A 174 -3.28 20.71 -1.73
C PRO A 174 -3.58 19.92 -3.01
N ALA A 175 -2.57 19.30 -3.59
CA ALA A 175 -2.78 18.44 -4.75
C ALA A 175 -3.62 17.22 -4.39
N ARG A 176 -4.69 16.94 -5.16
CA ARG A 176 -5.41 15.67 -5.05
C ARG A 176 -4.47 14.56 -5.52
N ARG A 177 -4.15 13.61 -4.64
CA ARG A 177 -3.35 12.44 -4.97
C ARG A 177 -4.28 11.26 -5.28
N PRO A 178 -4.54 10.92 -6.56
CA PRO A 178 -5.25 9.69 -6.87
C PRO A 178 -4.35 8.47 -6.56
N GLY A 179 -4.90 7.45 -5.89
CA GLY A 179 -4.32 6.11 -5.88
C GLY A 179 -3.17 5.84 -4.91
N LEU A 180 -2.72 6.81 -4.10
CA LEU A 180 -2.02 6.46 -2.86
C LEU A 180 -3.05 5.77 -1.97
N PRO A 181 -2.86 4.50 -1.57
CA PRO A 181 -3.73 3.93 -0.56
C PRO A 181 -3.69 4.89 0.62
N ALA A 182 -4.85 5.37 1.06
CA ALA A 182 -4.94 6.07 2.34
C ALA A 182 -4.17 5.20 3.35
N ALA A 183 -3.31 5.82 4.19
CA ALA A 183 -2.67 5.08 5.27
C ALA A 183 -3.74 4.18 5.88
N PRO A 184 -3.60 2.84 5.82
CA PRO A 184 -4.73 1.96 6.03
C PRO A 184 -5.37 2.36 7.34
N GLY A 185 -6.65 2.73 7.30
CA GLY A 185 -7.35 3.11 8.51
C GLY A 185 -7.31 1.96 9.49
N ALA A 186 -7.45 2.26 10.79
CA ALA A 186 -7.63 1.24 11.81
C ALA A 186 -8.60 0.15 11.33
N THR A 187 -8.21 -1.10 11.52
CA THR A 187 -8.96 -2.27 11.06
C THR A 187 -9.61 -2.94 12.25
N ASP A 188 -10.92 -3.11 12.19
CA ASP A 188 -11.63 -4.03 13.05
C ASP A 188 -11.60 -5.42 12.41
N LEU A 189 -11.01 -6.38 13.13
CA LEU A 189 -10.92 -7.77 12.75
C LEU A 189 -11.76 -8.60 13.70
N ALA A 190 -12.87 -9.16 13.22
CA ALA A 190 -13.57 -10.23 13.92
C ALA A 190 -13.07 -11.59 13.42
N VAL A 191 -12.92 -12.54 14.34
CA VAL A 191 -12.57 -13.92 14.01
C VAL A 191 -13.63 -14.84 14.57
N VAL A 192 -14.18 -15.70 13.72
CA VAL A 192 -14.95 -16.87 14.16
C VAL A 192 -14.02 -18.07 14.12
N LEU A 193 -13.85 -18.74 15.26
CA LEU A 193 -12.92 -19.84 15.41
C LEU A 193 -13.59 -21.06 16.04
N ASP A 194 -13.58 -22.13 15.27
CA ASP A 194 -13.91 -23.47 15.72
C ASP A 194 -12.83 -24.02 16.64
N LEU A 195 -13.22 -24.50 17.82
CA LEU A 195 -12.36 -25.17 18.79
C LEU A 195 -12.72 -26.66 18.91
N SER A 196 -13.21 -27.29 17.84
CA SER A 196 -13.36 -28.75 17.75
C SER A 196 -12.01 -29.46 17.90
N GLY A 197 -12.03 -30.75 18.25
CA GLY A 197 -10.80 -31.54 18.39
C GLY A 197 -9.98 -31.66 17.10
N SER A 198 -10.62 -31.57 15.93
CA SER A 198 -9.96 -31.67 14.62
C SER A 198 -9.18 -30.42 14.22
N MET A 199 -9.48 -29.27 14.84
CA MET A 199 -8.78 -27.99 14.63
C MET A 199 -7.38 -27.92 15.25
N ILE A 200 -6.95 -28.96 15.98
CA ILE A 200 -5.64 -28.99 16.66
C ILE A 200 -4.45 -28.73 15.72
N PHE A 201 -4.54 -29.13 14.45
CA PHE A 201 -3.48 -28.93 13.46
C PHE A 201 -3.42 -27.50 12.90
N ASP A 202 -4.49 -26.73 13.02
CA ASP A 202 -4.62 -25.39 12.45
C ASP A 202 -4.48 -24.30 13.51
N LEU A 203 -4.87 -24.59 14.76
CA LEU A 203 -4.99 -23.61 15.84
C LEU A 203 -3.69 -22.84 16.10
N GLU A 204 -2.53 -23.52 16.07
CA GLU A 204 -1.25 -22.87 16.32
C GLU A 204 -0.86 -21.91 15.19
N SER A 205 -1.09 -22.30 13.93
CA SER A 205 -0.90 -21.42 12.78
C SER A 205 -1.87 -20.22 12.79
N ILE A 206 -3.11 -20.42 13.27
CA ILE A 206 -4.08 -19.34 13.44
C ILE A 206 -3.62 -18.37 14.52
N ARG A 207 -3.20 -18.88 15.69
CA ARG A 207 -2.66 -18.05 16.79
C ARG A 207 -1.44 -17.25 16.35
N SER A 208 -0.47 -17.90 15.69
CA SER A 208 0.71 -17.26 15.13
C SER A 208 0.34 -16.16 14.11
N GLY A 209 -0.56 -16.48 13.18
CA GLY A 209 -1.03 -15.53 12.16
C GLY A 209 -1.75 -14.32 12.74
N LEU A 210 -2.60 -14.50 13.75
CA LEU A 210 -3.25 -13.39 14.44
C LEU A 210 -2.23 -12.56 15.25
N ALA A 211 -1.26 -13.19 15.91
CA ALA A 211 -0.20 -12.45 16.60
C ALA A 211 0.62 -11.58 15.64
N HIS A 212 0.96 -12.11 14.46
CA HIS A 212 1.63 -11.36 13.40
C HIS A 212 0.79 -10.20 12.87
N LEU A 213 -0.55 -10.37 12.77
CA LEU A 213 -1.44 -9.29 12.36
C LEU A 213 -1.47 -8.14 13.36
N GLY A 214 -1.43 -8.42 14.66
CA GLY A 214 -1.43 -7.38 15.70
C GLY A 214 -0.25 -6.42 15.61
N SER A 215 0.91 -6.87 15.11
CA SER A 215 2.09 -6.01 14.88
C SER A 215 2.14 -5.36 13.50
N THR A 216 1.31 -5.82 12.56
CA THR A 216 1.33 -5.37 11.15
C THR A 216 0.19 -4.42 10.81
N LEU A 217 -0.95 -4.56 11.49
CA LEU A 217 -2.11 -3.71 11.27
C LEU A 217 -1.88 -2.27 11.80
N PRO A 218 -2.58 -1.27 11.24
CA PRO A 218 -2.46 0.12 11.66
C PRO A 218 -2.75 0.34 13.15
N PRO A 219 -2.14 1.34 13.81
CA PRO A 219 -2.49 1.71 15.18
C PRO A 219 -3.99 1.98 15.34
N GLY A 220 -4.57 1.53 16.47
CA GLY A 220 -6.00 1.59 16.75
C GLY A 220 -6.83 0.46 16.12
N SER A 221 -6.19 -0.51 15.45
CA SER A 221 -6.87 -1.72 14.97
C SER A 221 -7.29 -2.61 16.13
N ARG A 222 -8.47 -3.25 16.03
CA ARG A 222 -9.08 -4.03 17.08
C ARG A 222 -9.30 -5.48 16.68
N LEU A 223 -9.15 -6.39 17.64
CA LEU A 223 -9.43 -7.82 17.46
C LEU A 223 -10.64 -8.22 18.31
N GLY A 224 -11.60 -8.90 17.69
CA GLY A 224 -12.73 -9.54 18.36
C GLY A 224 -12.76 -11.03 18.01
N LEU A 225 -13.12 -11.88 18.97
CA LEU A 225 -13.13 -13.33 18.79
C LEU A 225 -14.51 -13.88 19.15
N VAL A 226 -15.01 -14.80 18.32
CA VAL A 226 -16.15 -15.66 18.65
C VAL A 226 -15.67 -17.10 18.50
N THR A 227 -15.46 -17.78 19.62
CA THR A 227 -15.02 -19.18 19.61
C THR A 227 -16.19 -20.13 19.80
N ILE A 228 -16.16 -21.27 19.11
CA ILE A 228 -17.19 -22.31 19.19
C ILE A 228 -16.56 -23.54 19.84
N ASN A 229 -17.01 -23.88 21.04
CA ASN A 229 -16.54 -25.04 21.79
C ASN A 229 -17.43 -26.26 21.49
N GLY A 230 -16.96 -27.45 21.87
CA GLY A 230 -17.74 -28.69 21.75
C GLY A 230 -19.17 -28.57 22.30
N GLY A 231 -20.14 -29.02 21.50
CA GLY A 231 -21.57 -28.85 21.82
C GLY A 231 -22.16 -27.49 21.45
N ASP A 232 -21.49 -26.74 20.56
CA ASP A 232 -21.91 -25.45 19.99
C ASP A 232 -21.96 -24.27 20.99
N ALA A 233 -21.35 -24.41 22.16
CA ALA A 233 -21.24 -23.32 23.14
C ALA A 233 -20.32 -22.21 22.62
N GLN A 234 -20.76 -20.95 22.70
CA GLN A 234 -20.00 -19.81 22.20
C GLN A 234 -19.41 -18.99 23.32
N ASP A 235 -18.13 -18.67 23.19
CA ASP A 235 -17.50 -17.61 23.97
C ASP A 235 -17.20 -16.42 23.07
N VAL A 236 -17.43 -15.21 23.58
CA VAL A 236 -17.30 -13.97 22.81
C VAL A 236 -16.33 -13.04 23.52
N HIS A 237 -15.28 -12.64 22.80
CA HIS A 237 -14.45 -11.50 23.14
C HIS A 237 -14.84 -10.34 22.20
N PRO A 238 -15.32 -9.19 22.72
CA PRO A 238 -15.65 -8.04 21.88
C PRO A 238 -14.39 -7.50 21.19
N LEU A 239 -14.60 -6.62 20.20
CA LEU A 239 -13.53 -5.89 19.51
C LEU A 239 -12.74 -5.04 20.51
N ASP A 240 -11.45 -5.35 20.66
CA ASP A 240 -10.55 -4.70 21.63
C ASP A 240 -9.22 -4.31 21.00
N GLU A 241 -8.63 -3.20 21.45
CA GLU A 241 -7.29 -2.74 21.04
C GLU A 241 -6.17 -3.51 21.78
N ASP A 242 -6.47 -4.15 22.92
CA ASP A 242 -5.51 -5.00 23.65
C ASP A 242 -5.34 -6.38 22.98
N TRP A 243 -4.69 -6.39 21.82
CA TRP A 243 -4.34 -7.62 21.09
C TRP A 243 -3.61 -8.65 21.98
N PRO A 244 -2.58 -8.30 22.77
CA PRO A 244 -1.94 -9.26 23.68
C PRO A 244 -2.90 -9.86 24.71
N GLY A 245 -3.86 -9.09 25.24
CA GLY A 245 -4.93 -9.59 26.12
C GLY A 245 -5.82 -10.61 25.41
N VAL A 246 -6.33 -10.24 24.23
CA VAL A 246 -7.23 -11.08 23.43
C VAL A 246 -6.55 -12.39 23.00
N LEU A 247 -5.27 -12.32 22.60
CA LEU A 247 -4.49 -13.50 22.20
C LEU A 247 -4.16 -14.42 23.39
N ARG A 248 -3.85 -13.87 24.57
CA ARG A 248 -3.70 -14.66 25.80
C ARG A 248 -5.01 -15.36 26.18
N TRP A 249 -6.14 -14.68 26.00
CA TRP A 249 -7.46 -15.28 26.18
C TRP A 249 -7.70 -16.43 25.21
N LEU A 250 -7.27 -16.31 23.95
CA LEU A 250 -7.36 -17.41 22.98
C LEU A 250 -6.41 -18.57 23.31
N GLN A 251 -5.22 -18.28 23.84
CA GLN A 251 -4.23 -19.28 24.23
C GLN A 251 -4.72 -20.16 25.40
N SER A 252 -5.55 -19.63 26.30
CA SER A 252 -6.11 -20.39 27.42
C SER A 252 -7.22 -21.35 27.02
N ARG A 253 -7.70 -21.28 25.76
CA ARG A 253 -8.73 -22.18 25.24
C ARG A 253 -8.12 -23.47 24.69
N VAL A 254 -8.79 -24.59 24.98
CA VAL A 254 -8.36 -25.93 24.57
C VAL A 254 -9.35 -26.48 23.55
N PRO A 255 -8.89 -26.94 22.37
CA PRO A 255 -9.77 -27.58 21.40
C PRO A 255 -10.31 -28.92 21.93
N GLY A 256 -11.58 -29.20 21.67
CA GLY A 256 -12.23 -30.44 22.09
C GLY A 256 -13.69 -30.56 21.64
N GLY A 257 -14.16 -31.80 21.55
CA GLY A 257 -15.50 -32.13 21.09
C GLY A 257 -15.72 -31.89 19.59
N GLU A 258 -16.98 -31.86 19.20
CA GLU A 258 -17.43 -31.60 17.83
C GLU A 258 -18.23 -30.29 17.77
N VAL A 259 -18.09 -29.60 16.65
CA VAL A 259 -18.82 -28.36 16.34
C VAL A 259 -19.70 -28.60 15.12
N SER A 260 -20.97 -28.21 15.23
CA SER A 260 -21.93 -28.36 14.14
C SER A 260 -21.94 -27.13 13.23
N LEU A 261 -22.42 -27.31 11.99
CA LEU A 261 -22.69 -26.21 11.08
C LEU A 261 -23.64 -25.17 11.71
N ARG A 262 -24.58 -25.59 12.56
CA ARG A 262 -25.49 -24.69 13.27
C ARG A 262 -24.74 -23.85 14.31
N GLY A 263 -23.77 -24.43 15.01
CA GLY A 263 -22.86 -23.73 15.90
C GLY A 263 -22.10 -22.62 15.17
N LEU A 264 -21.55 -22.94 13.99
CA LEU A 264 -20.89 -22.00 13.10
C LEU A 264 -21.81 -20.87 12.62
N GLU A 265 -23.01 -21.20 12.16
CA GLU A 265 -24.01 -20.22 11.74
C GLU A 265 -24.40 -19.26 12.86
N ASN A 266 -24.60 -19.78 14.07
CA ASN A 266 -24.89 -18.95 15.23
C ASN A 266 -23.70 -18.04 15.60
N ALA A 267 -22.47 -18.50 15.42
CA ALA A 267 -21.28 -17.71 15.74
C ALA A 267 -21.13 -16.53 14.77
N VAL A 268 -21.37 -16.76 13.48
CA VAL A 268 -21.46 -15.67 12.49
C VAL A 268 -22.62 -14.73 12.84
N ALA A 269 -23.75 -15.25 13.32
CA ALA A 269 -24.86 -14.42 13.82
C ALA A 269 -24.47 -13.51 14.99
N THR A 270 -23.57 -13.96 15.85
CA THR A 270 -23.03 -13.18 16.95
C THR A 270 -22.16 -12.03 16.43
N VAL A 271 -21.33 -12.27 15.41
CA VAL A 271 -20.54 -11.22 14.74
C VAL A 271 -21.44 -10.18 14.06
N GLU A 272 -22.55 -10.59 13.45
CA GLU A 272 -23.56 -9.67 12.87
C GLU A 272 -24.10 -8.67 13.91
N ARG A 273 -24.05 -8.99 15.20
CA ARG A 273 -24.56 -8.16 16.30
C ARG A 273 -23.50 -7.24 16.92
N PHE A 274 -22.24 -7.30 16.48
CA PHE A 274 -21.22 -6.35 16.94
C PHE A 274 -21.64 -4.93 16.55
N ARG A 275 -21.97 -4.11 17.55
CA ARG A 275 -22.58 -2.78 17.33
C ARG A 275 -21.57 -1.69 16.97
N GLU A 276 -20.27 -1.95 17.12
CA GLU A 276 -19.24 -0.90 17.10
C GLU A 276 -18.19 -1.06 16.00
N TRP A 277 -18.54 -1.55 14.82
CA TRP A 277 -17.60 -1.61 13.71
C TRP A 277 -17.11 -0.21 13.27
N ARG A 278 -15.79 0.02 13.34
CA ARG A 278 -15.07 1.23 12.93
C ARG A 278 -14.08 0.91 11.81
N GLY A 279 -13.73 1.94 11.05
CA GLY A 279 -12.71 1.85 10.00
C GLY A 279 -12.97 0.73 9.01
N ARG A 280 -11.90 0.00 8.67
CA ARG A 280 -11.96 -1.17 7.80
C ARG A 280 -12.48 -2.37 8.58
N ARG A 281 -13.45 -3.10 8.03
CA ARG A 281 -14.18 -4.17 8.74
C ARG A 281 -13.88 -5.51 8.11
N GLN A 282 -13.41 -6.47 8.88
CA GLN A 282 -13.08 -7.79 8.37
C GLN A 282 -13.58 -8.90 9.28
N LEU A 283 -14.01 -10.00 8.68
CA LEU A 283 -14.32 -11.27 9.32
C LEU A 283 -13.41 -12.35 8.76
N LEU A 284 -12.67 -13.05 9.63
CA LEU A 284 -11.99 -14.30 9.28
C LEU A 284 -12.76 -15.48 9.89
N LEU A 285 -13.05 -16.49 9.08
CA LEU A 285 -13.82 -17.67 9.50
C LEU A 285 -12.96 -18.92 9.40
N PHE A 286 -12.62 -19.50 10.55
CA PHE A 286 -11.88 -20.75 10.68
C PHE A 286 -12.80 -21.81 11.28
N SER A 287 -13.29 -22.73 10.46
CA SER A 287 -14.07 -23.88 10.95
C SER A 287 -14.00 -25.03 9.97
N ASP A 288 -13.91 -26.24 10.53
CA ASP A 288 -13.99 -27.50 9.81
C ASP A 288 -15.32 -28.24 10.03
N ALA A 289 -16.31 -27.56 10.61
CA ALA A 289 -17.66 -28.07 10.80
C ALA A 289 -18.24 -28.62 9.48
N THR A 290 -18.70 -29.87 9.52
CA THR A 290 -19.16 -30.57 8.32
C THR A 290 -20.60 -30.21 7.96
N ALA A 291 -20.87 -30.03 6.67
CA ALA A 291 -22.21 -29.95 6.12
C ALA A 291 -22.72 -31.30 5.60
N GLY A 292 -21.90 -32.36 5.65
CA GLY A 292 -22.25 -33.69 5.16
C GLY A 292 -22.69 -33.67 3.69
N GLY A 293 -21.97 -32.93 2.84
CA GLY A 293 -22.26 -32.79 1.41
C GLY A 293 -23.46 -31.89 1.07
N ARG A 294 -24.08 -31.23 2.06
CA ARG A 294 -25.21 -30.31 1.85
C ARG A 294 -24.75 -28.88 1.63
N ARG A 295 -25.59 -28.08 0.96
CA ARG A 295 -25.34 -26.64 0.80
C ARG A 295 -25.47 -25.90 2.13
N MET A 296 -24.53 -25.01 2.41
CA MET A 296 -24.49 -24.17 3.62
C MET A 296 -25.34 -22.90 3.43
N VAL A 297 -26.65 -23.05 3.19
CA VAL A 297 -27.54 -21.95 2.78
C VAL A 297 -27.68 -20.86 3.84
N ALA A 298 -27.82 -21.24 5.12
CA ALA A 298 -27.98 -20.26 6.19
C ALA A 298 -26.67 -19.51 6.48
N LEU A 299 -25.53 -20.20 6.44
CA LEU A 299 -24.21 -19.56 6.46
C LEU A 299 -24.04 -18.59 5.29
N GLU A 300 -24.35 -19.01 4.05
CA GLU A 300 -24.27 -18.15 2.86
C GLU A 300 -25.11 -16.87 3.02
N SER A 301 -26.34 -17.00 3.54
CA SER A 301 -27.23 -15.87 3.80
C SER A 301 -26.62 -14.87 4.80
N ARG A 302 -25.98 -15.37 5.86
CA ARG A 302 -25.28 -14.53 6.87
C ARG A 302 -24.07 -13.83 6.29
N LEU A 303 -23.20 -14.57 5.60
CA LEU A 303 -22.00 -14.00 4.97
C LEU A 303 -22.37 -12.95 3.92
N ARG A 304 -23.45 -13.17 3.14
CA ARG A 304 -23.97 -12.18 2.20
C ARG A 304 -24.42 -10.89 2.90
N ARG A 305 -25.08 -10.98 4.06
CA ARG A 305 -25.48 -9.80 4.84
C ARG A 305 -24.27 -9.03 5.36
N LEU A 306 -23.26 -9.73 5.89
CA LEU A 306 -22.01 -9.11 6.34
C LEU A 306 -21.27 -8.42 5.19
N ALA A 307 -21.12 -9.11 4.06
CA ALA A 307 -20.52 -8.53 2.85
C ALA A 307 -21.31 -7.31 2.35
N GLY A 308 -22.64 -7.39 2.32
CA GLY A 308 -23.52 -6.27 1.98
C GLY A 308 -23.44 -5.09 2.96
N ALA A 309 -23.04 -5.33 4.22
CA ALA A 309 -22.76 -4.31 5.22
C ALA A 309 -21.32 -3.76 5.16
N GLY A 310 -20.54 -4.12 4.13
CA GLY A 310 -19.18 -3.66 3.93
C GLY A 310 -18.13 -4.39 4.79
N VAL A 311 -18.43 -5.60 5.28
CA VAL A 311 -17.46 -6.44 6.00
C VAL A 311 -16.75 -7.35 5.00
N ALA A 312 -15.43 -7.24 4.91
CA ALA A 312 -14.58 -8.14 4.15
C ALA A 312 -14.58 -9.54 4.77
N VAL A 313 -15.00 -10.57 4.04
CA VAL A 313 -15.04 -11.95 4.57
C VAL A 313 -13.89 -12.78 4.01
N GLY A 314 -13.10 -13.37 4.91
CA GLY A 314 -12.08 -14.35 4.62
C GLY A 314 -12.50 -15.76 5.03
N LEU A 315 -12.55 -16.68 4.07
CA LEU A 315 -12.78 -18.11 4.29
C LEU A 315 -11.46 -18.86 4.12
N PHE A 316 -11.30 -19.99 4.82
CA PHE A 316 -10.10 -20.82 4.77
C PHE A 316 -10.48 -22.30 4.65
N ALA A 317 -9.92 -23.01 3.67
CA ALA A 317 -10.10 -24.45 3.52
C ALA A 317 -9.11 -25.16 4.45
N LEU A 318 -9.58 -25.68 5.58
CA LEU A 318 -8.75 -26.15 6.69
C LEU A 318 -8.37 -27.63 6.58
N TYR A 319 -7.39 -28.07 7.38
CA TYR A 319 -6.82 -29.42 7.32
C TYR A 319 -7.87 -30.50 7.59
N GLY A 320 -8.68 -30.30 8.63
CA GLY A 320 -9.70 -31.26 9.10
C GLY A 320 -10.93 -31.38 8.19
N GLN A 321 -11.11 -30.47 7.23
CA GLN A 321 -12.29 -30.47 6.37
C GLN A 321 -12.30 -31.63 5.38
N SER A 322 -13.50 -32.20 5.17
CA SER A 322 -13.76 -33.15 4.09
C SER A 322 -13.59 -32.51 2.71
N TYR A 323 -13.36 -33.34 1.70
CA TYR A 323 -13.27 -32.86 0.31
C TYR A 323 -14.52 -32.09 -0.12
N GLU A 324 -15.71 -32.57 0.25
CA GLU A 324 -16.99 -31.97 -0.11
C GLU A 324 -17.19 -30.61 0.56
N ASP A 325 -16.85 -30.50 1.84
CA ASP A 325 -16.96 -29.24 2.59
C ASP A 325 -16.01 -28.18 2.03
N ARG A 326 -14.80 -28.57 1.58
CA ARG A 326 -13.89 -27.66 0.87
C ARG A 326 -14.51 -27.16 -0.43
N GLN A 327 -15.06 -28.07 -1.25
CA GLN A 327 -15.74 -27.66 -2.49
C GLN A 327 -16.87 -26.67 -2.23
N GLU A 328 -17.62 -26.87 -1.15
CA GLU A 328 -18.68 -25.96 -0.72
C GLU A 328 -18.13 -24.59 -0.30
N TYR A 329 -17.03 -24.52 0.46
CA TYR A 329 -16.37 -23.24 0.81
C TYR A 329 -15.93 -22.47 -0.43
N PHE A 330 -15.39 -23.17 -1.42
CA PHE A 330 -14.99 -22.56 -2.68
C PHE A 330 -16.20 -22.15 -3.55
N ARG A 331 -17.32 -22.85 -3.47
CA ARG A 331 -18.59 -22.42 -4.07
C ARG A 331 -19.09 -21.15 -3.38
N LEU A 332 -19.10 -21.11 -2.05
CA LEU A 332 -19.48 -19.94 -1.25
C LEU A 332 -18.66 -18.72 -1.65
N ALA A 333 -17.33 -18.85 -1.65
CA ALA A 333 -16.42 -17.77 -2.02
C ALA A 333 -16.73 -17.20 -3.42
N ARG A 334 -16.93 -18.08 -4.43
CA ARG A 334 -17.33 -17.64 -5.78
C ARG A 334 -18.69 -16.94 -5.79
N SER A 335 -19.69 -17.50 -5.10
CA SER A 335 -21.06 -16.96 -5.08
C SER A 335 -21.17 -15.61 -4.37
N LEU A 336 -20.23 -15.31 -3.47
CA LEU A 336 -20.19 -14.10 -2.65
C LEU A 336 -19.07 -13.15 -3.09
N SER A 337 -18.36 -13.46 -4.18
CA SER A 337 -17.19 -12.70 -4.67
C SER A 337 -16.12 -12.44 -3.60
N LEU A 338 -15.86 -13.44 -2.77
CA LEU A 338 -14.85 -13.42 -1.70
C LEU A 338 -13.49 -13.91 -2.21
N PRO A 339 -12.39 -13.60 -1.50
CA PRO A 339 -11.11 -14.25 -1.75
C PRO A 339 -11.24 -15.78 -1.74
N GLU A 340 -10.52 -16.46 -2.64
CA GLU A 340 -10.55 -17.91 -2.65
C GLU A 340 -10.06 -18.49 -1.32
N PRO A 341 -10.69 -19.53 -0.75
CA PRO A 341 -10.31 -20.12 0.53
C PRO A 341 -9.05 -21.00 0.46
N LEU A 342 -8.15 -20.70 -0.48
CA LEU A 342 -6.96 -21.49 -0.77
C LEU A 342 -5.99 -21.52 0.43
N VAL A 343 -5.74 -22.71 0.96
CA VAL A 343 -4.67 -23.01 1.91
C VAL A 343 -3.94 -24.25 1.41
N TYR A 344 -2.62 -24.17 1.36
CA TYR A 344 -1.77 -25.31 1.08
C TYR A 344 -1.51 -26.06 2.37
N TYR A 345 -1.74 -27.37 2.33
CA TYR A 345 -1.20 -28.28 3.34
C TYR A 345 -0.36 -29.34 2.65
N ALA A 346 0.67 -29.79 3.34
CA ALA A 346 1.45 -30.94 2.91
C ALA A 346 1.77 -31.84 4.10
N ARG A 347 1.75 -33.14 3.87
CA ARG A 347 2.18 -34.13 4.86
C ARG A 347 3.27 -34.99 4.28
N ARG A 348 4.41 -35.07 4.99
CA ARG A 348 5.51 -35.94 4.61
C ARG A 348 5.14 -37.40 4.89
N ALA A 349 5.29 -38.26 3.90
CA ALA A 349 5.15 -39.70 4.00
C ALA A 349 6.45 -40.37 3.55
N SER A 350 6.97 -41.28 4.40
CA SER A 350 8.17 -42.06 4.10
C SER A 350 7.78 -43.50 3.81
N PHE A 351 8.34 -44.09 2.76
CA PHE A 351 8.05 -45.45 2.31
C PHE A 351 9.29 -46.35 2.46
N ALA A 352 9.10 -47.66 2.64
CA ALA A 352 10.22 -48.60 2.86
C ALA A 352 10.99 -48.85 1.55
N GLU A 353 10.28 -48.88 0.43
CA GLU A 353 10.82 -49.18 -0.89
C GLU A 353 11.08 -47.92 -1.76
N GLY A 354 11.07 -46.70 -1.20
CA GLY A 354 11.16 -45.46 -1.98
C GLY A 354 11.56 -44.18 -1.23
N GLU A 355 11.74 -43.08 -1.97
CA GLU A 355 12.01 -41.75 -1.41
C GLU A 355 10.80 -41.20 -0.64
N ALA A 356 11.05 -40.38 0.39
CA ALA A 356 9.99 -39.68 1.08
C ALA A 356 9.30 -38.68 0.14
N GLN A 357 7.97 -38.60 0.22
CA GLN A 357 7.15 -37.70 -0.58
C GLN A 357 6.33 -36.76 0.31
N TYR A 358 6.06 -35.56 -0.17
CA TYR A 358 5.00 -34.72 0.33
C TYR A 358 3.72 -35.06 -0.42
N LEU A 359 2.66 -35.41 0.31
CA LEU A 359 1.31 -35.38 -0.23
C LEU A 359 0.70 -34.03 0.11
N ILE A 360 0.25 -33.31 -0.90
CA ILE A 360 -0.08 -31.89 -0.87
C ILE A 360 -1.55 -31.72 -1.23
N THR A 361 -2.22 -30.77 -0.60
CA THR A 361 -3.52 -30.27 -1.03
C THR A 361 -3.46 -28.76 -1.28
N ASP A 362 -4.03 -28.29 -2.39
CA ASP A 362 -4.22 -26.88 -2.73
C ASP A 362 -5.66 -26.43 -2.43
N GLY A 363 -6.23 -26.91 -1.33
CA GLY A 363 -7.65 -26.79 -1.04
C GLY A 363 -8.48 -27.80 -1.84
N ARG A 364 -8.53 -27.72 -3.18
CA ARG A 364 -9.45 -28.55 -4.01
C ARG A 364 -8.80 -29.72 -4.74
N ARG A 365 -7.49 -29.70 -4.91
CA ARG A 365 -6.73 -30.70 -5.65
C ARG A 365 -5.70 -31.30 -4.72
N PHE A 366 -5.15 -32.42 -5.17
CA PHE A 366 -4.16 -33.20 -4.45
C PHE A 366 -2.98 -33.45 -5.36
N PHE A 367 -1.79 -33.38 -4.80
CA PHE A 367 -0.53 -33.58 -5.51
C PHE A 367 0.41 -34.43 -4.67
N CYS A 368 1.38 -35.06 -5.33
CA CYS A 368 2.56 -35.61 -4.69
C CYS A 368 3.81 -34.88 -5.22
N ALA A 369 4.83 -34.77 -4.37
CA ALA A 369 6.11 -34.21 -4.75
C ALA A 369 7.23 -34.85 -3.92
N PRO A 370 8.48 -34.91 -4.41
CA PRO A 370 9.62 -35.36 -3.62
C PRO A 370 9.78 -34.53 -2.33
N ALA A 371 10.13 -35.15 -1.21
CA ALA A 371 10.27 -34.47 0.09
C ALA A 371 11.57 -33.65 0.21
N ARG A 372 11.73 -32.65 -0.65
CA ARG A 372 12.88 -31.73 -0.71
C ARG A 372 12.61 -30.42 0.02
N ALA A 373 13.68 -29.74 0.44
CA ALA A 373 13.59 -28.45 1.14
C ALA A 373 12.95 -27.35 0.27
N SER A 374 13.19 -27.37 -1.06
CA SER A 374 12.58 -26.43 -2.00
C SER A 374 11.05 -26.53 -2.05
N VAL A 375 10.51 -27.76 -1.98
CA VAL A 375 9.06 -28.00 -1.96
C VAL A 375 8.46 -27.51 -0.64
N ALA A 376 9.09 -27.83 0.50
CA ALA A 376 8.68 -27.33 1.81
C ALA A 376 8.66 -25.79 1.87
N ALA A 377 9.69 -25.14 1.34
CA ALA A 377 9.76 -23.68 1.23
C ALA A 377 8.67 -23.10 0.32
N SER A 378 8.34 -23.80 -0.78
CA SER A 378 7.28 -23.39 -1.70
C SER A 378 5.89 -23.48 -1.06
N ILE A 379 5.63 -24.55 -0.30
CA ILE A 379 4.38 -24.71 0.48
C ILE A 379 4.28 -23.58 1.50
N ALA A 380 5.26 -23.40 2.38
CA ALA A 380 5.24 -22.35 3.41
C ALA A 380 5.16 -20.94 2.79
N GLY A 381 5.82 -20.75 1.64
CA GLY A 381 5.79 -19.51 0.87
C GLY A 381 4.52 -19.29 0.04
N GLY A 382 3.59 -20.24 -0.01
CA GLY A 382 2.41 -20.16 -0.89
C GLY A 382 2.78 -19.92 -2.36
N GLY A 383 3.92 -20.43 -2.81
CA GLY A 383 4.45 -20.24 -4.16
C GLY A 383 3.63 -20.97 -5.21
N SER A 384 3.59 -20.40 -6.42
CA SER A 384 2.94 -20.99 -7.61
C SER A 384 3.87 -21.89 -8.42
N ASP A 385 5.11 -22.11 -7.98
CA ASP A 385 6.07 -23.00 -8.62
C ASP A 385 5.69 -24.46 -8.30
N THR A 386 4.62 -24.93 -8.94
CA THR A 386 4.14 -26.31 -8.89
C THR A 386 4.86 -27.21 -9.90
N VAL A 387 6.03 -26.77 -10.41
CA VAL A 387 6.76 -27.42 -11.51
C VAL A 387 7.10 -28.88 -11.18
N ASP A 388 7.32 -29.18 -9.90
CA ASP A 388 7.66 -30.52 -9.40
C ASP A 388 6.48 -31.24 -8.72
N TRP A 389 5.24 -30.74 -8.86
CA TRP A 389 4.05 -31.32 -8.21
C TRP A 389 3.28 -32.17 -9.22
N GLU A 390 3.25 -33.48 -8.98
CA GLU A 390 2.49 -34.41 -9.80
C GLU A 390 1.05 -34.51 -9.27
N PRO A 391 0.03 -34.34 -10.12
CA PRO A 391 -1.35 -34.43 -9.67
C PRO A 391 -1.71 -35.86 -9.25
N ILE A 392 -2.36 -35.99 -8.10
CA ILE A 392 -2.96 -37.25 -7.67
C ILE A 392 -4.30 -37.40 -8.37
N GLU A 393 -4.50 -38.52 -9.07
CA GLU A 393 -5.76 -38.85 -9.74
C GLU A 393 -6.86 -39.14 -8.72
N THR A 394 -7.54 -38.11 -8.24
CA THR A 394 -8.57 -38.19 -7.20
C THR A 394 -9.73 -39.16 -7.50
N VAL A 395 -10.01 -39.42 -8.78
CA VAL A 395 -11.08 -40.34 -9.23
C VAL A 395 -10.87 -41.80 -8.82
N THR A 396 -9.65 -42.18 -8.45
CA THR A 396 -9.34 -43.56 -8.05
C THR A 396 -9.41 -43.77 -6.53
N TYR A 397 -9.78 -42.74 -5.77
CA TYR A 397 -9.84 -42.77 -4.32
C TYR A 397 -11.29 -42.59 -3.86
N GLU A 398 -11.66 -43.26 -2.77
CA GLU A 398 -12.92 -42.96 -2.11
C GLU A 398 -12.89 -41.55 -1.54
N GLN A 399 -13.99 -40.81 -1.63
CA GLN A 399 -14.05 -39.41 -1.17
C GLN A 399 -13.63 -39.24 0.30
N GLY A 400 -13.95 -40.22 1.15
CA GLY A 400 -13.54 -40.23 2.57
C GLY A 400 -12.02 -40.28 2.78
N THR A 401 -11.27 -40.80 1.80
CA THR A 401 -9.81 -40.91 1.84
C THR A 401 -9.08 -39.69 1.24
N LEU A 402 -9.81 -38.79 0.56
CA LEU A 402 -9.29 -37.56 -0.03
C LEU A 402 -9.11 -36.46 1.04
N ASN A 403 -8.26 -36.74 2.01
CA ASN A 403 -7.83 -35.81 3.04
C ASN A 403 -6.38 -36.17 3.46
N LEU A 404 -5.57 -35.22 3.94
CA LEU A 404 -4.16 -35.50 4.24
C LEU A 404 -3.93 -36.37 5.49
N ARG A 405 -4.99 -36.69 6.24
CA ARG A 405 -4.91 -37.65 7.34
C ARG A 405 -4.81 -39.07 6.80
N ASP A 406 -5.65 -39.41 5.82
CA ASP A 406 -5.84 -40.78 5.33
C ASP A 406 -5.19 -41.04 3.97
N LEU A 407 -5.03 -39.99 3.14
CA LEU A 407 -4.44 -40.07 1.81
C LEU A 407 -3.07 -40.76 1.77
N PRO A 408 -2.13 -40.54 2.73
CA PRO A 408 -0.85 -41.25 2.70
C PRO A 408 -0.95 -42.78 2.72
N ARG A 409 -1.94 -43.33 3.44
CA ARG A 409 -2.17 -44.78 3.50
C ARG A 409 -2.77 -45.29 2.20
N ALA A 410 -3.82 -44.62 1.72
CA ALA A 410 -4.47 -44.97 0.46
C ALA A 410 -3.50 -44.86 -0.74
N TYR A 411 -2.61 -43.87 -0.72
CA TYR A 411 -1.56 -43.72 -1.71
C TYR A 411 -0.55 -44.87 -1.63
N ALA A 412 -0.11 -45.26 -0.43
CA ALA A 412 0.81 -46.39 -0.25
C ALA A 412 0.21 -47.69 -0.80
N GLU A 413 -1.06 -47.98 -0.49
CA GLU A 413 -1.76 -49.17 -0.96
C GLU A 413 -1.88 -49.21 -2.49
N ARG A 414 -2.24 -48.08 -3.12
CA ARG A 414 -2.35 -47.96 -4.57
C ARG A 414 -1.02 -48.18 -5.27
N GLU A 415 0.03 -47.52 -4.79
CA GLU A 415 1.37 -47.58 -5.39
C GLU A 415 2.14 -48.83 -4.96
N ARG A 416 1.52 -49.73 -4.17
CA ARG A 416 2.14 -50.95 -3.62
C ARG A 416 3.42 -50.66 -2.81
N LEU A 417 3.40 -49.53 -2.10
CA LEU A 417 4.47 -49.09 -1.20
C LEU A 417 4.12 -49.44 0.25
N ARG A 418 5.13 -49.69 1.07
CA ARG A 418 4.94 -49.82 2.52
C ARG A 418 5.19 -48.49 3.22
N LEU A 419 4.15 -47.88 3.76
CA LEU A 419 4.27 -46.68 4.59
C LEU A 419 5.03 -47.00 5.90
N VAL A 420 6.11 -46.28 6.15
CA VAL A 420 6.98 -46.44 7.33
C VAL A 420 6.71 -45.37 8.37
N GLU A 421 6.62 -44.11 7.93
CA GLU A 421 6.56 -42.96 8.82
C GLU A 421 5.70 -41.85 8.22
N LEU A 422 4.95 -41.15 9.07
CA LEU A 422 4.30 -39.90 8.74
C LEU A 422 5.01 -38.77 9.49
N GLY A 423 5.53 -37.80 8.73
CA GLY A 423 6.17 -36.62 9.27
C GLY A 423 5.18 -35.49 9.61
N PRO A 424 5.71 -34.31 9.95
CA PRO A 424 4.89 -33.15 10.32
C PRO A 424 4.03 -32.65 9.14
N VAL A 425 2.94 -31.97 9.49
CA VAL A 425 2.12 -31.23 8.54
C VAL A 425 2.72 -29.84 8.35
N LEU A 426 2.89 -29.44 7.10
CA LEU A 426 3.29 -28.09 6.71
C LEU A 426 2.05 -27.37 6.18
N SER A 427 1.95 -26.06 6.43
CA SER A 427 0.89 -25.24 5.87
C SER A 427 1.37 -23.83 5.52
N ASN A 428 0.63 -23.16 4.65
CA ASN A 428 0.81 -21.71 4.40
C ASN A 428 -0.24 -20.86 5.15
N LEU A 429 -0.98 -21.45 6.10
CA LEU A 429 -2.15 -20.84 6.71
C LEU A 429 -1.83 -19.48 7.34
N GLU A 430 -0.73 -19.39 8.10
CA GLU A 430 -0.26 -18.16 8.72
C GLU A 430 -0.11 -17.01 7.70
N ARG A 431 0.59 -17.28 6.59
CA ARG A 431 0.78 -16.31 5.51
C ARG A 431 -0.54 -15.97 4.80
N ARG A 432 -1.43 -16.95 4.65
CA ARG A 432 -2.73 -16.74 4.03
C ARG A 432 -3.61 -15.83 4.88
N ILE A 433 -3.60 -16.00 6.20
CA ILE A 433 -4.28 -15.13 7.16
C ILE A 433 -3.81 -13.69 6.98
N ALA A 434 -2.50 -13.46 6.97
CA ALA A 434 -1.93 -12.14 6.73
C ALA A 434 -2.36 -11.55 5.37
N THR A 435 -2.35 -12.36 4.31
CA THR A 435 -2.72 -11.92 2.96
C THR A 435 -4.17 -11.46 2.89
N VAL A 436 -5.10 -12.27 3.43
CA VAL A 436 -6.55 -12.00 3.40
C VAL A 436 -6.90 -10.83 4.32
N ALA A 437 -6.28 -10.73 5.49
CA ALA A 437 -6.54 -9.64 6.42
C ALA A 437 -5.94 -8.30 5.93
N LEU A 438 -4.82 -8.30 5.22
CA LEU A 438 -4.18 -7.05 4.76
C LEU A 438 -4.71 -6.54 3.40
N HIS A 439 -5.37 -7.37 2.58
CA HIS A 439 -5.96 -6.92 1.29
C HIS A 439 -7.42 -6.47 1.42
N ASP A 440 -7.75 -5.27 0.92
CA ASP A 440 -9.12 -4.73 0.91
C ASP A 440 -10.05 -5.65 0.10
N ALA A 441 -11.11 -6.17 0.73
CA ALA A 441 -12.20 -6.79 0.00
C ALA A 441 -12.90 -5.70 -0.83
N GLY A 442 -12.68 -5.75 -2.13
CA GLY A 442 -13.15 -4.74 -3.08
C GLY A 442 -12.24 -4.63 -4.31
N GLN A 443 -10.98 -5.02 -4.17
CA GLN A 443 -10.18 -5.45 -5.31
C GLN A 443 -10.30 -6.97 -5.36
N GLY A 444 -11.31 -7.47 -6.09
CA GLY A 444 -11.16 -8.77 -6.73
C GLY A 444 -9.78 -8.80 -7.39
N THR A 445 -9.17 -9.99 -7.51
CA THR A 445 -7.94 -10.23 -8.25
C THR A 445 -7.93 -9.44 -9.56
N GLN A 446 -7.52 -8.17 -9.51
CA GLN A 446 -6.95 -7.49 -10.65
C GLN A 446 -5.70 -8.30 -10.85
N GLU A 447 -5.65 -9.04 -11.95
CA GLU A 447 -4.45 -9.66 -12.45
C GLU A 447 -3.33 -8.62 -12.33
N MET A 448 -2.55 -8.70 -11.26
CA MET A 448 -1.42 -7.80 -11.06
C MET A 448 -0.36 -8.31 -12.02
N ALA A 449 -0.16 -7.58 -13.11
CA ALA A 449 0.95 -7.86 -13.99
C ALA A 449 2.26 -7.62 -13.21
N ARG A 450 3.23 -8.50 -13.41
CA ARG A 450 4.58 -8.32 -12.90
C ARG A 450 5.45 -7.78 -14.02
N VAL A 451 6.20 -6.73 -13.75
CA VAL A 451 7.13 -6.12 -14.71
C VAL A 451 8.54 -6.21 -14.15
N LEU A 452 9.45 -6.81 -14.91
CA LEU A 452 10.86 -6.87 -14.56
C LEU A 452 11.55 -5.61 -15.09
N LEU A 453 12.03 -4.81 -14.15
CA LEU A 453 12.76 -3.59 -14.44
C LEU A 453 14.24 -3.81 -14.17
N ARG A 454 15.10 -3.21 -15.01
CA ARG A 454 16.54 -3.14 -14.79
C ARG A 454 16.95 -1.71 -14.52
N ASN A 455 17.51 -1.45 -13.34
CA ASN A 455 18.21 -0.22 -12.99
C ASN A 455 19.71 -0.54 -12.92
N GLU A 456 20.48 0.00 -13.86
CA GLU A 456 21.93 -0.27 -13.97
C GLU A 456 22.25 -1.78 -14.07
N SER A 457 22.97 -2.33 -13.09
CA SER A 457 23.29 -3.77 -13.00
C SER A 457 22.20 -4.58 -12.29
N THR A 458 21.25 -3.94 -11.61
CA THR A 458 20.28 -4.62 -10.76
C THR A 458 18.93 -4.76 -11.46
N SER A 459 18.32 -5.94 -11.35
CA SER A 459 16.96 -6.18 -11.84
C SER A 459 16.03 -6.47 -10.67
N PHE A 460 14.81 -5.96 -10.73
CA PHE A 460 13.81 -6.11 -9.67
C PHE A 460 12.40 -6.14 -10.26
N TRP A 461 11.50 -6.86 -9.59
CA TRP A 461 10.12 -6.99 -10.01
C TRP A 461 9.26 -5.92 -9.37
N ILE A 462 8.37 -5.32 -10.17
CA ILE A 462 7.27 -4.49 -9.65
C ILE A 462 5.93 -5.13 -10.00
N ARG A 463 4.93 -4.88 -9.16
CA ARG A 463 3.54 -5.26 -9.44
C ARG A 463 2.79 -4.05 -9.97
N VAL A 464 2.05 -4.24 -11.05
CA VAL A 464 1.30 -3.19 -11.73
C VAL A 464 -0.16 -3.59 -11.80
N ALA A 465 -1.01 -2.84 -11.12
CA ALA A 465 -2.46 -3.02 -11.15
C ALA A 465 -3.13 -2.20 -12.28
N GLU A 466 -2.56 -1.05 -12.63
CA GLU A 466 -3.15 -0.13 -13.61
C GLU A 466 -2.84 -0.53 -15.05
N HIS A 467 -3.88 -0.84 -15.84
CA HIS A 467 -3.74 -1.21 -17.25
C HIS A 467 -3.05 -0.13 -18.11
N ARG A 468 -3.26 1.16 -17.81
CA ARG A 468 -2.60 2.28 -18.51
C ARG A 468 -1.09 2.28 -18.27
N VAL A 469 -0.68 2.10 -17.02
CA VAL A 469 0.75 1.98 -16.63
C VAL A 469 1.36 0.74 -17.29
N LEU A 470 0.66 -0.38 -17.25
CA LEU A 470 1.11 -1.62 -17.89
C LEU A 470 1.33 -1.43 -19.40
N THR A 471 0.38 -0.79 -20.09
CA THR A 471 0.48 -0.51 -21.52
C THR A 471 1.65 0.43 -21.81
N ALA A 472 1.86 1.46 -20.99
CA ALA A 472 2.99 2.37 -21.14
C ALA A 472 4.34 1.64 -20.97
N LEU A 473 4.46 0.76 -19.96
CA LEU A 473 5.65 -0.06 -19.73
C LEU A 473 5.88 -1.08 -20.85
N GLN A 474 4.81 -1.69 -21.38
CA GLN A 474 4.87 -2.60 -22.53
C GLN A 474 5.37 -1.89 -23.79
N ASN A 475 4.87 -0.69 -24.08
CA ASN A 475 5.27 0.10 -25.22
C ASN A 475 6.72 0.62 -25.11
N ALA A 476 7.21 0.81 -23.88
CA ALA A 476 8.58 1.25 -23.61
C ALA A 476 9.58 0.08 -23.43
N ARG A 477 9.21 -1.15 -23.83
CA ARG A 477 10.10 -2.32 -23.71
C ARG A 477 11.41 -2.11 -24.44
N GLY A 478 12.53 -2.39 -23.77
CA GLY A 478 13.87 -2.20 -24.30
C GLY A 478 14.36 -0.75 -24.36
N GLN A 479 13.51 0.23 -24.04
CA GLN A 479 13.88 1.65 -23.95
C GLN A 479 14.24 2.04 -22.51
N ASP A 480 15.05 3.08 -22.36
CA ASP A 480 15.31 3.69 -21.05
C ASP A 480 14.19 4.69 -20.73
N LEU A 481 13.56 4.53 -19.57
CA LEU A 481 12.51 5.41 -19.06
C LEU A 481 12.74 5.71 -17.58
N TYR A 482 11.99 6.67 -17.04
CA TYR A 482 11.93 6.90 -15.61
C TYR A 482 10.66 6.31 -15.03
N VAL A 483 10.81 5.53 -13.96
CA VAL A 483 9.68 5.01 -13.19
C VAL A 483 9.73 5.61 -11.79
N GLY A 484 8.65 6.28 -11.39
CA GLY A 484 8.42 6.75 -10.03
C GLY A 484 7.66 5.68 -9.24
N LEU A 485 8.26 5.20 -8.17
CA LEU A 485 7.73 4.15 -7.30
C LEU A 485 7.47 4.68 -5.89
N HIS A 486 6.37 4.25 -5.30
CA HIS A 486 6.17 4.37 -3.85
C HIS A 486 6.68 3.09 -3.20
N VAL A 487 7.40 3.23 -2.09
CA VAL A 487 8.02 2.10 -1.40
C VAL A 487 7.82 2.18 0.11
N GLN A 488 7.90 1.04 0.77
CA GLN A 488 7.85 0.90 2.22
C GLN A 488 9.03 0.05 2.70
N SER A 489 9.53 0.35 3.90
CA SER A 489 10.43 -0.57 4.59
C SER A 489 9.72 -1.91 4.85
N ALA A 490 10.40 -3.01 4.59
CA ALA A 490 9.95 -4.36 4.92
C ALA A 490 10.72 -4.87 6.13
N SER A 491 10.00 -5.17 7.22
CA SER A 491 10.58 -5.65 8.48
C SER A 491 10.98 -7.14 8.47
N ALA A 492 10.70 -7.90 7.40
CA ALA A 492 11.11 -9.29 7.25
C ALA A 492 11.18 -9.73 5.77
N GLY A 493 12.33 -10.27 5.33
CA GLY A 493 12.53 -10.84 3.99
C GLY A 493 13.93 -10.65 3.41
N ALA A 494 14.20 -11.24 2.24
CA ALA A 494 15.45 -11.03 1.49
C ALA A 494 15.53 -9.64 0.83
N GLU A 495 14.39 -8.97 0.64
CA GLU A 495 14.30 -7.59 0.13
C GLU A 495 13.87 -6.65 1.26
N ARG A 496 14.70 -5.64 1.55
CA ARG A 496 14.45 -4.64 2.61
C ARG A 496 13.34 -3.65 2.25
N ILE A 497 12.99 -3.56 0.96
CA ILE A 497 12.10 -2.53 0.44
C ILE A 497 11.00 -3.18 -0.38
N ARG A 498 9.76 -2.88 0.00
CA ARG A 498 8.56 -3.33 -0.68
C ARG A 498 8.03 -2.21 -1.57
N VAL A 499 7.91 -2.49 -2.87
CA VAL A 499 7.24 -1.59 -3.82
C VAL A 499 5.73 -1.67 -3.63
N LEU A 500 5.09 -0.52 -3.47
CA LEU A 500 3.64 -0.41 -3.43
C LEU A 500 3.06 -0.54 -4.84
N PRO A 501 1.97 -1.30 -5.03
CA PRO A 501 1.46 -1.64 -6.36
C PRO A 501 0.89 -0.46 -7.15
N THR A 502 0.54 0.64 -6.50
CA THR A 502 0.07 1.91 -7.09
C THR A 502 0.27 3.08 -6.12
N PRO A 503 0.44 4.32 -6.62
CA PRO A 503 0.54 4.71 -8.02
C PRO A 503 1.97 4.46 -8.57
N ILE A 504 2.08 4.22 -9.88
CA ILE A 504 3.36 4.07 -10.58
C ILE A 504 3.42 5.12 -11.69
N HIS A 505 4.44 5.97 -11.64
CA HIS A 505 4.61 7.05 -12.61
C HIS A 505 5.57 6.62 -13.73
N VAL A 506 5.11 6.61 -14.98
CA VAL A 506 5.96 6.35 -16.15
C VAL A 506 6.25 7.67 -16.85
N LEU A 507 7.51 8.05 -16.91
CA LEU A 507 7.97 9.35 -17.44
C LEU A 507 9.05 9.15 -18.51
N GLY A 508 9.04 10.04 -19.51
CA GLY A 508 10.03 10.04 -20.59
C GLY A 508 11.43 10.45 -20.13
N ALA A 509 12.43 10.24 -21.00
CA ALA A 509 13.82 10.63 -20.74
C ALA A 509 13.94 12.15 -20.51
N GLY A 510 14.64 12.54 -19.43
CA GLY A 510 14.87 13.94 -19.07
C GLY A 510 13.72 14.61 -18.30
N ALA A 511 12.63 13.90 -18.03
CA ALA A 511 11.47 14.46 -17.32
C ALA A 511 11.68 14.60 -15.80
N VAL A 512 12.65 13.90 -15.21
CA VAL A 512 12.92 13.87 -13.77
C VAL A 512 14.22 14.64 -13.45
N PRO A 513 14.19 15.63 -12.54
CA PRO A 513 15.39 16.35 -12.09
C PRO A 513 16.45 15.43 -11.49
N LEU A 514 17.72 15.72 -11.77
CA LEU A 514 18.87 14.88 -11.39
C LEU A 514 18.89 14.53 -9.88
N LEU A 515 18.59 15.49 -9.00
CA LEU A 515 18.60 15.29 -7.55
C LEU A 515 17.52 14.32 -7.04
N LEU A 516 16.49 14.04 -7.85
CA LEU A 516 15.41 13.11 -7.50
C LEU A 516 15.62 11.72 -8.11
N VAL A 517 16.60 11.57 -9.00
CA VAL A 517 16.94 10.28 -9.61
C VAL A 517 17.77 9.46 -8.62
N ASN A 518 17.32 8.25 -8.37
CA ASN A 518 17.97 7.29 -7.49
C ASN A 518 18.37 6.02 -8.23
N THR A 519 19.19 5.19 -7.57
CA THR A 519 19.48 3.82 -7.97
C THR A 519 18.80 2.86 -7.00
N TRP A 520 18.46 1.67 -7.48
CA TRP A 520 17.85 0.63 -6.66
C TRP A 520 18.80 0.16 -5.55
N GLU A 521 20.10 0.11 -5.83
CA GLU A 521 21.13 -0.19 -4.84
C GLU A 521 21.18 0.86 -3.72
N ARG A 522 21.12 2.15 -4.07
CA ARG A 522 21.06 3.24 -3.08
C ARG A 522 19.81 3.12 -2.23
N LEU A 523 18.67 2.89 -2.87
CA LEU A 523 17.39 2.74 -2.17
C LEU A 523 17.46 1.63 -1.12
N ASN A 524 17.92 0.43 -1.50
CA ASN A 524 18.07 -0.71 -0.56
C ASN A 524 19.06 -0.47 0.58
N ARG A 525 20.03 0.43 0.38
CA ARG A 525 20.99 0.83 1.43
C ARG A 525 20.47 1.95 2.32
N THR A 526 19.47 2.72 1.89
CA THR A 526 18.88 3.78 2.69
C THR A 526 18.32 3.22 4.00
N PRO A 527 18.72 3.78 5.17
CA PRO A 527 18.13 3.39 6.45
C PRO A 527 16.61 3.58 6.47
N GLU A 528 15.90 2.65 7.10
CA GLU A 528 14.42 2.55 7.06
C GLU A 528 13.72 3.81 7.58
N GLN A 529 14.32 4.48 8.58
CA GLN A 529 13.84 5.75 9.13
C GLN A 529 13.76 6.90 8.10
N TYR A 530 14.38 6.73 6.93
CA TYR A 530 14.38 7.73 5.84
C TYR A 530 13.51 7.32 4.65
N ILE A 531 12.73 6.24 4.77
CA ILE A 531 11.79 5.80 3.73
C ILE A 531 10.38 6.27 4.11
N ASP A 532 9.95 7.39 3.51
CA ASP A 532 8.59 7.90 3.64
C ASP A 532 7.70 7.36 2.50
N PRO A 533 6.58 6.67 2.79
CA PRO A 533 5.64 6.19 1.77
C PRO A 533 5.02 7.30 0.91
N GLU A 534 4.99 8.55 1.41
CA GLU A 534 4.52 9.71 0.64
C GLU A 534 5.51 10.15 -0.44
N ASP A 535 6.77 9.75 -0.36
CA ASP A 535 7.78 10.10 -1.33
C ASP A 535 7.71 9.16 -2.55
N THR A 536 7.88 9.75 -3.73
CA THR A 536 7.96 9.01 -5.00
C THR A 536 9.42 8.87 -5.40
N TRP A 537 9.94 7.66 -5.37
CA TRP A 537 11.33 7.35 -5.71
C TRP A 537 11.47 7.11 -7.22
N PHE A 538 12.19 8.00 -7.90
CA PHE A 538 12.38 7.91 -9.35
C PHE A 538 13.64 7.14 -9.70
N LEU A 539 13.48 6.13 -10.54
CA LEU A 539 14.56 5.27 -11.01
C LEU A 539 14.63 5.34 -12.54
N ARG A 540 15.83 5.46 -13.09
CA ARG A 540 16.05 5.24 -14.54
C ARG A 540 16.11 3.74 -14.79
N VAL A 541 15.16 3.21 -15.54
CA VAL A 541 15.00 1.77 -15.74
C VAL A 541 14.84 1.39 -17.20
N ARG A 542 15.13 0.12 -17.50
CA ARG A 542 14.76 -0.54 -18.75
C ARG A 542 13.79 -1.68 -18.44
N VAL A 543 12.68 -1.74 -19.18
CA VAL A 543 11.72 -2.85 -19.09
C VAL A 543 12.28 -4.06 -19.81
N LEU A 544 12.52 -5.15 -19.07
CA LEU A 544 13.02 -6.42 -19.61
C LEU A 544 11.87 -7.36 -20.00
N GLU A 545 10.93 -7.53 -19.08
CA GLU A 545 9.87 -8.52 -19.16
C GLU A 545 8.57 -8.00 -18.54
N VAL A 546 7.44 -8.45 -19.09
CA VAL A 546 6.09 -8.16 -18.59
C VAL A 546 5.30 -9.46 -18.55
N GLU A 547 5.03 -9.95 -17.35
CA GLU A 547 4.18 -11.11 -17.08
C GLU A 547 2.77 -10.61 -16.72
N ARG A 548 1.74 -11.04 -17.44
CA ARG A 548 0.35 -10.80 -17.01
C ARG A 548 -0.02 -11.88 -15.99
N GLY A 549 -0.55 -11.48 -14.82
CA GLY A 549 -1.17 -12.44 -13.90
C GLY A 549 -2.26 -13.20 -14.65
N ARG A 550 -2.31 -14.52 -14.50
CA ARG A 550 -3.36 -15.37 -15.07
C ARG A 550 -4.50 -15.58 -14.07
#